data_AF-A0A6B3C9N8-F1
#
_entry.id   AF-A0A6B3C9N8-F1
#
_cell.length_a   1.000
_cell.length_b   1.000
_cell.length_c   1.000
_cell.angle_alpha   90.00
_cell.angle_beta   90.00
_cell.angle_gamma   90.00
#
_symmetry.space_group_name_H-M   'P 1'
#
loop_
_entity.id
_entity.type
_entity.pdbx_description
1 polymer ?
#
loop_
_entity_poly.entity_id
_entity_poly.type
_entity_poly.pdbx_seq_one_letter_code
_entity_poly.pdbx_strand_id
1 'polypeptide(L)'
;MDVSFNMWLLTILGLSILIGADFFIGRKPHDVSMKEAGIWTVVWIALAGLFGLGLLYFGNGQASQEFFAGFITEKSLSVDNLFVFVLIMAKFA
;
A
#
# COMPACT_ATOMS: atom_id res chain seq x y z
N MET A 1 -2.36 5.39 24.79
CA MET A 1 -2.25 5.14 23.35
C MET A 1 -0.78 5.32 23.00
N ASP A 2 0.08 4.42 23.48
CA ASP A 2 1.52 4.67 23.46
C ASP A 2 2.18 3.60 22.61
N VAL A 3 2.13 3.81 21.30
CA VAL A 3 2.97 3.09 20.36
C VAL A 3 4.40 3.53 20.63
N SER A 4 5.28 2.59 20.98
CA SER A 4 6.65 2.93 21.38
C SER A 4 7.39 3.71 20.29
N PHE A 5 8.28 4.63 20.69
CA PHE A 5 9.12 5.39 19.77
C PHE A 5 9.90 4.50 18.80
N ASN A 6 10.38 3.35 19.27
CA ASN A 6 11.10 2.37 18.45
C ASN A 6 10.21 1.81 17.32
N MET A 7 8.93 1.59 17.58
CA MET A 7 7.98 1.09 16.60
C MET A 7 7.68 2.14 15.52
N TRP A 8 7.58 3.41 15.92
CA TRP A 8 7.50 4.54 14.99
C TRP A 8 8.75 4.65 14.11
N LEU A 9 9.95 4.57 14.72
CA LEU A 9 11.21 4.64 13.99
C LEU A 9 11.34 3.52 12.97
N LEU A 10 11.00 2.28 13.36
CA LEU A 10 10.99 1.12 12.47
C LEU A 10 9.98 1.27 11.32
N THR A 11 8.79 1.79 11.61
CA THR A 11 7.75 2.03 10.59
C THR A 11 8.20 3.07 9.58
N ILE A 12 8.74 4.20 10.03
CA ILE A 12 9.25 5.27 9.17
C ILE A 12 10.42 4.77 8.30
N LEU A 13 11.37 4.04 8.89
CA LEU A 13 12.49 3.45 8.16
C LEU A 13 12.01 2.44 7.11
N GLY A 14 11.12 1.53 7.50
CA GLY A 14 10.54 0.54 6.59
C GLY A 14 9.80 1.20 5.42
N LEU A 15 8.97 2.20 5.69
CA LEU A 15 8.26 2.96 4.66
C LEU A 15 9.23 3.70 3.73
N SER A 16 10.27 4.33 4.29
CA SER A 16 11.29 5.04 3.51
C SER A 16 12.04 4.10 2.56
N ILE A 17 12.37 2.90 3.02
CA ILE A 17 13.00 1.85 2.19
C ILE A 17 12.06 1.41 1.07
N LEU A 18 10.78 1.17 1.39
CA LEU A 18 9.77 0.76 0.39
C LEU A 18 9.58 1.82 -0.69
N ILE A 19 9.46 3.09 -0.30
CA ILE A 19 9.36 4.23 -1.24
C ILE A 19 10.62 4.33 -2.10
N GLY A 20 11.81 4.23 -1.48
CA GLY A 20 13.08 4.25 -2.22
C GLY A 20 13.20 3.09 -3.22
N ALA A 21 12.75 1.90 -2.84
CA ALA A 21 12.71 0.73 -3.71
C ALA A 21 11.74 0.92 -4.88
N ASP A 22 10.54 1.45 -4.63
CA ASP A 22 9.54 1.74 -5.65
C ASP A 22 10.09 2.72 -6.70
N PHE A 23 10.66 3.84 -6.26
CA PHE A 23 11.31 4.81 -7.16
C PHE A 23 12.44 4.18 -7.98
N PHE A 24 13.25 3.31 -7.37
CA PHE A 24 14.36 2.67 -8.07
C PHE A 24 13.89 1.66 -9.12
N ILE A 25 12.80 0.94 -8.85
CA ILE A 25 12.26 -0.08 -9.76
C ILE A 25 11.45 0.57 -10.88
N GLY A 26 10.63 1.58 -10.56
CA GLY A 26 9.82 2.35 -11.50
C GLY A 26 10.60 3.36 -12.37
N ARG A 27 11.91 3.51 -12.19
CA ARG A 27 12.72 4.54 -12.88
C ARG A 27 12.78 4.41 -14.41
N LYS A 28 12.46 3.25 -14.96
CA LYS A 28 12.56 3.00 -16.39
C LYS A 28 11.14 3.01 -17.00
N PRO A 29 10.86 3.92 -17.95
CA PRO A 29 9.59 3.94 -18.66
C PRO A 29 9.46 2.66 -19.49
N HIS A 30 8.44 1.87 -19.20
CA HIS A 30 8.05 0.71 -19.99
C HIS A 30 6.52 0.62 -20.01
N ASP A 31 5.96 0.04 -21.07
CA ASP A 31 4.53 -0.24 -21.11
C ASP A 31 4.18 -1.32 -20.09
N VAL A 32 3.44 -0.93 -19.06
CA VAL A 32 3.05 -1.83 -17.97
C VAL A 32 1.98 -2.77 -18.50
N SER A 33 2.31 -4.05 -18.60
CA SER A 33 1.32 -5.07 -18.98
C SER A 33 0.33 -5.32 -17.85
N MET A 34 -0.89 -5.79 -18.19
CA MET A 34 -1.90 -6.16 -17.18
C MET A 34 -1.40 -7.19 -16.16
N LYS A 35 -0.51 -8.11 -16.59
CA LYS A 35 0.09 -9.11 -15.70
C LYS A 35 1.03 -8.47 -14.69
N GLU A 36 1.85 -7.52 -15.14
CA GLU A 36 2.79 -6.80 -14.29
C GLU A 36 2.06 -5.91 -13.28
N ALA A 37 1.05 -5.15 -13.73
CA ALA A 37 0.21 -4.33 -12.85
C ALA A 37 -0.48 -5.18 -11.76
N GLY A 38 -1.00 -6.36 -12.14
CA GLY A 38 -1.60 -7.31 -11.19
C GLY A 38 -0.60 -7.83 -10.16
N ILE A 39 0.61 -8.21 -10.59
CA ILE A 39 1.69 -8.66 -9.69
C ILE A 39 2.04 -7.57 -8.69
N TRP A 40 2.28 -6.34 -9.15
CA TRP A 40 2.59 -5.21 -8.27
C TRP A 40 1.48 -4.93 -7.27
N THR A 41 0.22 -4.99 -7.72
CA THR A 41 -0.93 -4.83 -6.82
C THR A 41 -0.93 -5.88 -5.71
N VAL A 42 -0.68 -7.14 -6.04
CA VAL A 42 -0.61 -8.24 -5.06
C VAL A 42 0.58 -8.06 -4.12
N VAL A 43 1.74 -7.68 -4.62
CA VAL A 43 2.94 -7.42 -3.80
C VAL A 43 2.65 -6.34 -2.75
N TRP A 44 2.07 -5.21 -3.15
CA TRP A 44 1.75 -4.13 -2.22
C TRP A 44 0.68 -4.51 -1.19
N ILE A 45 -0.36 -5.27 -1.60
CA ILE A 45 -1.37 -5.79 -0.66
C ILE A 45 -0.73 -6.78 0.32
N ALA A 46 0.16 -7.66 -0.15
CA ALA A 46 0.86 -8.61 0.71
C ALA A 46 1.78 -7.90 1.72
N LEU A 47 2.51 -6.87 1.29
CA LEU A 47 3.34 -6.05 2.18
C LEU A 47 2.51 -5.33 3.25
N ALA A 48 1.37 -4.75 2.88
CA ALA A 48 0.44 -4.16 3.84
C ALA A 48 -0.09 -5.20 4.83
N GLY A 49 -0.46 -6.39 4.34
CA GLY A 49 -0.89 -7.51 5.18
C GLY A 49 0.19 -7.96 6.17
N LEU A 50 1.43 -8.12 5.71
CA LEU A 50 2.58 -8.47 6.56
C LEU A 50 2.84 -7.39 7.61
N PHE A 51 2.73 -6.11 7.26
CA PHE A 51 2.86 -5.02 8.22
C PHE A 51 1.75 -5.05 9.28
N GLY A 52 0.48 -5.22 8.87
CA GLY A 52 -0.65 -5.32 9.80
C GLY A 52 -0.53 -6.52 10.74
N LEU A 53 -0.05 -7.67 10.26
CA LEU A 53 0.28 -8.82 11.10
C LEU A 53 1.46 -8.51 12.03
N GLY A 54 2.49 -7.82 11.55
CA GLY A 54 3.60 -7.32 12.38
C GLY A 54 3.11 -6.43 13.52
N LEU A 55 2.17 -5.51 13.25
CA LEU A 55 1.53 -4.71 14.28
C LEU A 55 0.77 -5.56 15.32
N LEU A 56 0.14 -6.66 14.89
CA LEU A 56 -0.57 -7.56 15.80
C LEU A 56 0.39 -8.29 16.76
N TYR A 57 1.56 -8.72 16.26
CA TYR A 57 2.54 -9.45 17.06
C TYR A 57 3.42 -8.55 17.94
N PHE A 58 3.85 -7.40 17.42
CA PHE A 58 4.80 -6.50 18.10
C PHE A 58 4.14 -5.30 18.78
N GLY A 59 2.89 -4.99 18.44
CA GLY A 59 2.14 -3.85 18.95
C GLY A 59 0.92 -4.25 19.77
N ASN A 60 -0.12 -3.42 19.72
CA ASN A 60 -1.42 -3.70 20.34
C ASN A 60 -2.40 -4.17 19.26
N GLY A 61 -3.27 -5.14 19.58
CA GLY A 61 -4.31 -5.63 18.68
C GLY A 61 -5.22 -4.51 18.13
N GLN A 62 -5.47 -3.47 18.92
CA GLN A 62 -6.21 -2.28 18.47
C GLN A 62 -5.49 -1.55 17.31
N ALA A 63 -4.17 -1.36 17.39
CA ALA A 63 -3.41 -0.67 16.36
C ALA A 63 -3.39 -1.45 15.03
N SER A 64 -3.35 -2.79 15.10
CA SER A 64 -3.48 -3.65 13.92
C SER A 64 -4.86 -3.53 13.28
N GLN A 65 -5.93 -3.51 14.10
CA GLN A 65 -7.30 -3.32 13.62
C GLN A 65 -7.52 -1.95 12.97
N GLU A 66 -7.03 -0.88 13.60
CA GLU A 66 -7.08 0.48 13.05
C GLU A 66 -6.32 0.59 11.73
N PHE A 67 -5.14 -0.04 11.63
CA PHE A 67 -4.38 -0.10 10.39
C PHE A 67 -5.13 -0.83 9.27
N PHE A 68 -5.67 -2.02 9.53
CA PHE A 68 -6.41 -2.78 8.51
C PHE A 68 -7.69 -2.07 8.08
N ALA A 69 -8.42 -1.48 9.02
CA ALA A 69 -9.61 -0.68 8.72
C ALA A 69 -9.24 0.51 7.81
N GLY A 70 -8.22 1.29 8.19
CA GLY A 70 -7.72 2.40 7.38
C GLY A 70 -7.24 1.94 6.00
N PHE A 71 -6.42 0.90 5.92
CA PHE A 71 -5.90 0.36 4.67
C PHE A 71 -7.01 -0.06 3.70
N ILE A 72 -8.02 -0.79 4.18
CA ILE A 72 -9.15 -1.22 3.33
C ILE A 72 -9.95 0.00 2.88
N THR A 73 -10.24 0.93 3.78
CA THR A 73 -10.99 2.16 3.45
C THR A 73 -10.25 2.98 2.39
N GLU A 74 -8.97 3.27 2.57
CA GLU A 74 -8.16 4.01 1.60
C GLU A 74 -8.05 3.27 0.26
N LYS A 75 -7.87 1.94 0.30
CA LYS A 75 -7.81 1.14 -0.93
C LYS A 75 -9.13 1.19 -1.69
N SER A 76 -10.27 1.08 -1.01
CA SER A 76 -11.60 1.20 -1.63
C SER A 76 -11.80 2.58 -2.29
N LEU A 77 -11.39 3.66 -1.61
CA LEU A 77 -11.44 5.01 -2.18
C LEU A 77 -10.55 5.16 -3.42
N SER A 78 -9.36 4.55 -3.43
CA SER A 78 -8.47 4.58 -4.60
C SER A 78 -9.05 3.84 -5.81
N VAL A 79 -9.76 2.72 -5.60
CA VAL A 79 -10.40 1.93 -6.66
C VAL A 79 -11.60 2.65 -7.25
N ASP A 80 -12.41 3.31 -6.41
CA ASP A 80 -13.52 4.16 -6.85
C ASP A 80 -13.03 5.27 -7.78
N ASN A 81 -11.95 5.95 -7.40
CA ASN A 81 -11.30 6.97 -8.24
C ASN A 81 -10.81 6.40 -9.58
N LEU A 82 -10.16 5.22 -9.57
CA LEU A 82 -9.68 4.57 -10.80
C LEU A 82 -10.82 4.21 -11.75
N PHE A 83 -11.95 3.74 -11.22
CA PHE A 83 -13.12 3.40 -12.02
C PHE A 83 -13.66 4.61 -12.78
N VAL A 84 -13.78 5.76 -12.12
CA VAL A 84 -14.19 7.02 -12.76
C VAL A 84 -13.21 7.41 -13.87
N PHE A 85 -11.91 7.34 -13.65
CA PHE A 85 -10.90 7.65 -14.67
C PHE A 85 -11.01 6.74 -15.90
N VAL A 86 -11.17 5.43 -15.70
CA VAL A 86 -11.33 4.46 -16.79
C VAL A 86 -12.59 4.73 -17.61
N LEU A 87 -13.72 5.03 -16.96
CA LEU A 87 -14.96 5.38 -17.65
C LEU A 87 -14.83 6.64 -18.51
N ILE A 88 -14.16 7.66 -17.98
CA ILE A 88 -13.91 8.92 -18.71
C ILE A 88 -13.01 8.66 -19.92
N MET A 89 -11.87 7.98 -19.75
CA MET A 89 -10.96 7.67 -20.86
C MET A 89 -11.62 6.82 -21.94
N ALA A 90 -12.43 5.82 -21.56
CA ALA A 90 -13.14 4.97 -22.52
C ALA A 90 -14.25 5.70 -23.31
N LYS A 91 -14.73 6.85 -22.83
CA LYS A 91 -15.70 7.70 -23.54
C LYS A 91 -15.05 8.60 -24.59
N PHE A 92 -13.74 8.88 -24.47
CA PHE A 92 -12.99 9.77 -25.35
C PHE A 92 -11.93 9.06 -26.21
N ALA A 93 -11.78 7.74 -26.06
CA ALA A 93 -10.96 6.86 -26.90
C ALA A 93 -11.79 6.27 -28.05
#